data_AF-A0A944EB13-F1
#
_entry.id   AF-A0A944EB13-F1
#
_cell.length_a   1.000
_cell.length_b   1.000
_cell.length_c   1.000
_cell.angle_alpha   90.00
_cell.angle_beta   90.00
_cell.angle_gamma   90.00
#
_symmetry.space_group_name_H-M   'P 1'
#
loop_
_entity.id
_entity.type
_entity.pdbx_description
1 polymer ?
#
loop_
_entity_poly.entity_id
_entity_poly.type
_entity_poly.pdbx_seq_one_letter_code
_entity_poly.pdbx_strand_id
1 'polypeptide(L)'
;MERNMFGGSAADVAEDVDGRRVSGAPVTIWDGPSDTAARVMDLQDADGAVLDSGTLVADQHGYLPSFFGPPGVERLWADSGVRRVELIPVNLGIRLRRHTELDPDPHRAREYADGKFAQAVRLNGANQAATATTDPWVAVEAADGSGDVIRVTRAGTLGTNIKGNGTLYLNPFTDNSPLVINTTPLSDSRPAVSVSSNGPGTSPCFRVYKTGLVRTAGPIEAGGPVSAPNVGAARLFSGPTPPSNPQPGDVWVPYAA
;
A
#
# COMPACT_ATOMS: atom_id res chain seq x y z
N MET A 1 -15.02 21.11 8.82
CA MET A 1 -16.33 20.50 8.50
C MET A 1 -17.38 21.61 8.45
N GLU A 2 -18.45 21.43 7.69
CA GLU A 2 -19.56 22.41 7.64
C GLU A 2 -20.39 22.36 8.94
N ARG A 3 -21.01 23.48 9.32
CA ARG A 3 -21.93 23.56 10.46
C ARG A 3 -23.34 23.19 10.03
N ASN A 4 -24.07 22.48 10.88
CA ASN A 4 -25.49 22.21 10.66
C ASN A 4 -26.35 23.31 11.30
N MET A 5 -27.48 23.62 10.67
CA MET A 5 -28.45 24.60 11.16
C MET A 5 -29.56 23.87 11.92
N PHE A 6 -29.90 24.36 13.10
CA PHE A 6 -30.93 23.85 14.01
C PHE A 6 -31.92 24.99 14.32
N GLY A 7 -33.07 24.66 14.89
CA GLY A 7 -34.06 25.67 15.25
C GLY A 7 -34.81 26.26 14.05
N GLY A 8 -35.77 27.13 14.34
CA GLY A 8 -36.62 27.78 13.33
C GLY A 8 -37.65 26.86 12.68
N SER A 9 -37.81 25.61 13.18
CA SER A 9 -38.90 24.73 12.80
C SER A 9 -39.97 24.67 13.88
N ALA A 10 -41.18 24.23 13.50
CA ALA A 10 -42.30 24.11 14.45
C ALA A 10 -42.08 23.02 15.53
N ALA A 11 -41.06 22.17 15.36
CA ALA A 11 -40.68 21.12 16.29
C ALA A 11 -39.61 21.57 17.31
N ASP A 12 -38.91 22.68 17.05
CA ASP A 12 -37.83 23.18 17.89
C ASP A 12 -38.38 24.23 18.86
N VAL A 13 -38.87 23.79 20.02
CA VAL A 13 -39.64 24.62 20.95
C VAL A 13 -39.12 24.51 22.38
N ALA A 14 -39.28 25.60 23.14
CA ALA A 14 -39.20 25.57 24.59
C ALA A 14 -40.55 25.12 25.16
N GLU A 15 -40.56 23.99 25.88
CA GLU A 15 -41.78 23.44 26.49
C GLU A 15 -41.67 23.38 28.02
N ASP A 16 -42.81 23.45 28.70
CA ASP A 16 -42.96 23.16 30.12
C ASP A 16 -43.22 21.66 30.39
N VAL A 17 -43.43 21.29 31.66
CA VAL A 17 -43.70 19.89 32.09
C VAL A 17 -44.98 19.31 31.49
N ASP A 18 -45.91 20.17 31.06
CA ASP A 18 -47.19 19.79 30.47
C ASP A 18 -47.15 19.81 28.92
N GLY A 19 -45.99 20.11 28.32
CA GLY A 19 -45.82 20.23 26.88
C GLY A 19 -46.39 21.54 26.30
N ARG A 20 -46.63 22.56 27.12
CA ARG A 20 -47.01 23.89 26.63
C ARG A 20 -45.77 24.67 26.24
N ARG A 21 -45.89 25.43 25.16
CA ARG A 21 -44.81 26.31 24.70
C ARG A 21 -44.61 27.48 25.66
N VAL A 22 -43.34 27.78 25.97
CA VAL A 22 -42.96 28.85 26.90
C VAL A 22 -42.28 29.98 26.14
N SER A 23 -43.01 31.08 25.98
CA SER A 23 -42.49 32.30 25.35
C SER A 23 -41.35 32.91 26.16
N GLY A 24 -40.29 33.37 25.49
CA GLY A 24 -39.17 34.07 26.12
C GLY A 24 -38.31 33.21 27.05
N ALA A 25 -38.52 31.89 27.07
CA ALA A 25 -37.75 30.99 27.91
C ALA A 25 -36.28 30.95 27.47
N PRO A 26 -35.33 31.06 28.41
CA PRO A 26 -33.93 30.78 28.12
C PRO A 26 -33.78 29.27 27.86
N VAL A 27 -33.07 28.92 26.79
CA VAL A 27 -32.81 27.54 26.39
C VAL A 27 -31.32 27.31 26.26
N THR A 28 -30.83 26.30 26.96
CA THR A 28 -29.44 25.86 26.90
C THR A 28 -29.28 24.72 25.93
N ILE A 29 -28.19 24.71 25.15
CA ILE A 29 -27.89 23.64 24.20
C ILE A 29 -26.85 22.68 24.76
N TRP A 30 -27.10 21.38 24.57
CA TRP A 30 -26.29 20.27 25.07
C TRP A 30 -25.89 19.32 23.93
N ASP A 31 -24.79 18.59 24.12
CA ASP A 31 -24.27 17.59 23.18
C ASP A 31 -24.84 16.18 23.41
N GLY A 32 -25.76 16.02 24.35
CA GLY A 32 -26.40 14.75 24.67
C GLY A 32 -27.62 14.87 25.59
N PRO A 33 -28.43 13.81 25.69
CA PRO A 33 -29.65 13.80 26.51
C PRO A 33 -29.39 13.55 28.00
N SER A 34 -28.21 13.04 28.37
CA SER A 34 -27.90 12.62 29.76
C SER A 34 -27.46 13.78 30.64
N ASP A 35 -27.64 13.69 31.95
CA ASP A 35 -27.20 14.73 32.90
C ASP A 35 -25.69 15.02 32.85
N THR A 36 -24.89 14.07 32.34
CA THR A 36 -23.43 14.21 32.15
C THR A 36 -23.03 14.89 30.85
N ALA A 37 -23.97 15.19 29.96
CA ALA A 37 -23.65 15.81 28.68
C ALA A 37 -23.05 17.20 28.89
N ALA A 38 -22.20 17.63 27.95
CA ALA A 38 -21.56 18.92 28.01
C ALA A 38 -22.45 20.00 27.38
N ARG A 39 -22.39 21.18 27.97
CA ARG A 39 -23.01 22.37 27.40
C ARG A 39 -22.26 22.79 26.15
N VAL A 40 -22.99 23.04 25.06
CA VAL A 40 -22.43 23.50 23.80
C VAL A 40 -22.37 25.03 23.79
N MET A 41 -21.14 25.56 23.75
CA MET A 41 -20.88 27.01 23.72
C MET A 41 -20.55 27.53 22.32
N ASP A 42 -20.13 26.66 21.40
CA ASP A 42 -19.80 27.02 20.02
C ASP A 42 -21.08 27.07 19.16
N LEU A 43 -21.88 28.10 19.39
CA LEU A 43 -23.12 28.38 18.67
C LEU A 43 -22.98 29.68 17.87
N GLN A 44 -23.58 29.72 16.69
CA GLN A 44 -23.65 30.94 15.86
C GLN A 44 -25.10 31.23 15.48
N ASP A 45 -25.48 32.49 15.34
CA ASP A 45 -26.78 32.86 14.79
C ASP A 45 -26.84 32.61 13.26
N ALA A 46 -27.98 32.92 12.65
CA ALA A 46 -28.19 32.73 11.21
C ALA A 46 -27.24 33.57 10.32
N ASP A 47 -26.68 34.66 10.85
CA ASP A 47 -25.74 35.55 10.16
C ASP A 47 -24.27 35.13 10.40
N GLY A 48 -24.05 34.11 11.25
CA GLY A 48 -22.73 33.57 11.58
C GLY A 48 -22.05 34.27 12.77
N ALA A 49 -22.73 35.18 13.47
CA ALA A 49 -22.19 35.81 14.66
C ALA A 49 -22.22 34.82 15.84
N VAL A 50 -21.19 34.88 16.69
CA VAL A 50 -21.06 33.97 17.84
C VAL A 50 -22.09 34.30 18.91
N LEU A 51 -22.78 33.28 19.41
CA LEU A 51 -23.73 33.38 20.51
C LEU A 51 -23.00 33.12 21.84
N ASP A 52 -22.32 34.15 22.35
CA ASP A 52 -21.40 34.07 23.50
C ASP A 52 -22.00 33.51 24.80
N SER A 53 -23.33 33.58 24.96
CA SER A 53 -24.01 33.12 26.16
C SER A 53 -24.20 31.60 26.21
N GLY A 54 -24.08 30.89 25.08
CA GLY A 54 -24.49 29.49 24.96
C GLY A 54 -25.97 29.25 25.32
N THR A 55 -26.78 30.32 25.30
CA THR A 55 -28.20 30.32 25.64
C THR A 55 -28.96 31.00 24.51
N LEU A 56 -30.01 30.33 24.02
CA LEU A 56 -30.99 30.91 23.10
C LEU A 56 -32.19 31.40 23.89
N VAL A 57 -32.94 32.34 23.34
CA VAL A 57 -34.22 32.78 23.93
C VAL A 57 -35.31 32.39 22.96
N ALA A 58 -36.30 31.64 23.46
CA ALA A 58 -37.46 31.27 22.66
C ALA A 58 -38.28 32.52 22.30
N ASP A 59 -38.85 32.57 21.11
CA ASP A 59 -39.66 33.69 20.64
C ASP A 59 -40.99 33.83 21.40
N GLN A 60 -41.84 34.77 20.97
CA GLN A 60 -43.15 35.02 21.59
C GLN A 60 -44.14 33.84 21.50
N HIS A 61 -43.84 32.84 20.68
CA HIS A 61 -44.64 31.63 20.52
C HIS A 61 -43.94 30.39 21.11
N GLY A 62 -42.77 30.57 21.73
CA GLY A 62 -41.95 29.51 22.31
C GLY A 62 -41.11 28.73 21.30
N TYR A 63 -40.88 29.24 20.09
CA TYR A 63 -39.98 28.63 19.11
C TYR A 63 -38.54 29.06 19.35
N LEU A 64 -37.61 28.16 19.10
CA LEU A 64 -36.18 28.48 19.05
C LEU A 64 -35.86 29.18 17.72
N PRO A 65 -35.11 30.31 17.73
CA PRO A 65 -34.61 30.90 16.48
C PRO A 65 -33.64 29.92 15.79
N SER A 66 -33.45 30.07 14.48
CA SER A 66 -32.44 29.29 13.77
C SER A 66 -31.03 29.68 14.21
N PHE A 67 -30.17 28.68 14.36
CA PHE A 67 -28.78 28.85 14.77
C PHE A 67 -27.92 27.72 14.18
N PHE A 68 -26.62 27.95 14.07
CA PHE A 68 -25.64 26.94 13.68
C PHE A 68 -24.96 26.33 14.91
N GLY A 69 -24.91 24.99 14.94
CA GLY A 69 -24.14 24.24 15.92
C GLY A 69 -22.64 24.16 15.58
N PRO A 70 -21.85 23.44 16.38
CA PRO A 70 -20.44 23.19 16.08
C PRO A 70 -20.25 22.40 14.76
N PRO A 71 -19.09 22.51 14.10
CA PRO A 71 -18.80 21.78 12.87
C PRO A 71 -18.95 20.26 13.02
N GLY A 72 -19.69 19.62 12.12
CA GLY A 72 -19.85 18.16 12.09
C GLY A 72 -20.83 17.57 13.12
N VAL A 73 -21.47 18.40 13.96
CA VAL A 73 -22.48 17.93 14.93
C VAL A 73 -23.83 17.71 14.24
N GLU A 74 -24.43 16.53 14.42
CA GLU A 74 -25.69 16.14 13.76
C GLU A 74 -26.91 16.15 14.67
N ARG A 75 -26.70 16.14 15.98
CA ARG A 75 -27.74 16.10 17.00
C ARG A 75 -27.34 17.04 18.12
N LEU A 76 -28.29 17.83 18.57
CA LEU A 76 -28.17 18.72 19.72
C LEU A 76 -29.40 18.55 20.60
N TRP A 77 -29.32 18.99 21.84
CA TRP A 77 -30.44 18.92 22.77
C TRP A 77 -30.71 20.29 23.37
N ALA A 78 -31.96 20.73 23.28
CA ALA A 78 -32.45 21.96 23.89
C ALA A 78 -33.00 21.68 25.29
N ASP A 79 -32.63 22.49 26.27
CA ASP A 79 -33.11 22.42 27.65
C ASP A 79 -33.71 23.75 28.08
N SER A 80 -35.02 23.77 28.30
CA SER A 80 -35.80 24.90 28.84
C SER A 80 -35.97 24.86 30.37
N GLY A 81 -35.30 23.93 31.07
CA GLY A 81 -35.38 23.75 32.52
C GLY A 81 -36.33 22.62 32.97
N VAL A 82 -36.87 21.84 32.03
CA VAL A 82 -37.77 20.71 32.31
C VAL A 82 -37.14 19.39 31.90
N ARG A 83 -36.78 19.28 30.62
CA ARG A 83 -36.13 18.12 30.02
C ARG A 83 -35.37 18.55 28.78
N ARG A 84 -34.41 17.71 28.39
CA ARG A 84 -33.67 17.86 27.13
C ARG A 84 -34.46 17.27 25.98
N VAL A 85 -34.77 18.12 24.99
CA VAL A 85 -35.46 17.74 23.75
C VAL A 85 -34.46 17.71 22.61
N GLU A 86 -34.46 16.64 21.82
CA GLU A 86 -33.57 16.51 20.68
C GLU A 86 -33.95 17.51 19.56
N LEU A 87 -32.94 18.18 19.01
CA LEU A 87 -33.03 19.05 17.85
C LEU A 87 -32.50 18.33 16.62
N ILE A 88 -33.26 18.38 15.54
CA ILE A 88 -32.89 17.81 14.25
C ILE A 88 -32.43 18.96 13.34
N PRO A 89 -31.28 18.84 12.66
CA PRO A 89 -30.84 19.90 11.79
C PRO A 89 -31.78 20.10 10.61
N VAL A 90 -32.18 21.34 10.35
CA VAL A 90 -33.14 21.70 9.29
C VAL A 90 -32.47 21.73 7.91
N ASN A 91 -31.13 21.78 7.87
CA ASN A 91 -30.36 21.73 6.64
C ASN A 91 -29.92 20.31 6.25
N LEU A 92 -30.58 19.24 6.75
CA LEU A 92 -30.35 17.87 6.28
C LEU A 92 -30.49 17.72 4.76
N GLY A 93 -31.31 18.54 4.11
CA GLY A 93 -31.39 18.61 2.65
C GLY A 93 -30.06 18.95 1.98
N ILE A 94 -29.21 19.77 2.61
CA ILE A 94 -27.86 20.07 2.12
C ILE A 94 -26.96 18.83 2.28
N ARG A 95 -27.08 18.07 3.39
CA ARG A 95 -26.35 16.81 3.55
C ARG A 95 -26.78 15.77 2.52
N LEU A 96 -28.09 15.60 2.30
CA LEU A 96 -28.60 14.71 1.27
C LEU A 96 -28.10 15.13 -0.11
N ARG A 97 -28.18 16.42 -0.45
CA ARG A 97 -27.67 16.95 -1.71
C ARG A 97 -26.15 16.73 -1.85
N ARG A 98 -25.38 16.80 -0.77
CA ARG A 98 -23.95 16.43 -0.82
C ARG A 98 -23.74 14.95 -1.15
N HIS A 99 -24.59 14.07 -0.65
CA HIS A 99 -24.53 12.63 -0.96
C HIS A 99 -25.01 12.29 -2.37
N THR A 100 -25.86 13.11 -2.97
CA THR A 100 -26.44 12.83 -4.29
C THR A 100 -25.77 13.59 -5.43
N GLU A 101 -25.21 14.78 -5.18
CA GLU A 101 -24.84 15.72 -6.25
C GLU A 101 -23.46 16.39 -6.08
N LEU A 102 -23.04 16.72 -4.85
CA LEU A 102 -21.93 17.66 -4.64
C LEU A 102 -20.60 17.02 -4.26
N ASP A 103 -20.62 15.84 -3.64
CA ASP A 103 -19.41 15.15 -3.20
C ASP A 103 -19.45 13.69 -3.65
N PRO A 104 -18.57 13.25 -4.57
CA PRO A 104 -18.51 11.85 -5.00
C PRO A 104 -17.95 10.92 -3.92
N ASP A 105 -17.41 11.43 -2.83
CA ASP A 105 -16.95 10.64 -1.67
C ASP A 105 -17.30 11.32 -0.33
N PRO A 106 -18.60 11.47 0.00
CA PRO A 106 -19.08 12.25 1.15
C PRO A 106 -18.65 11.64 2.50
N HIS A 107 -18.18 10.40 2.50
CA HIS A 107 -17.71 9.67 3.67
C HIS A 107 -16.21 9.40 3.66
N ARG A 108 -15.46 9.89 2.65
CA ARG A 108 -14.02 9.63 2.48
C ARG A 108 -13.65 8.14 2.40
N ALA A 109 -14.61 7.30 2.01
CA ALA A 109 -14.42 5.86 1.93
C ALA A 109 -13.48 5.51 0.76
N ARG A 110 -13.55 6.27 -0.32
CA ARG A 110 -12.65 6.14 -1.47
C ARG A 110 -11.25 6.61 -1.11
N GLU A 111 -11.11 7.76 -0.46
CA GLU A 111 -9.81 8.24 0.04
C GLU A 111 -9.14 7.21 0.97
N TYR A 112 -9.90 6.64 1.92
CA TYR A 112 -9.41 5.59 2.80
C TYR A 112 -8.98 4.33 2.03
N ALA A 113 -9.83 3.86 1.11
CA ALA A 113 -9.54 2.69 0.29
C ALA A 113 -8.30 2.92 -0.58
N ASP A 114 -8.17 4.09 -1.22
CA ASP A 114 -7.01 4.47 -2.03
C ASP A 114 -5.73 4.49 -1.18
N GLY A 115 -5.79 5.00 0.06
CA GLY A 115 -4.68 4.94 1.01
C GLY A 115 -4.26 3.50 1.37
N LYS A 116 -5.22 2.58 1.52
CA LYS A 116 -4.94 1.16 1.74
C LYS A 116 -4.40 0.47 0.49
N PHE A 117 -4.94 0.79 -0.69
CA PHE A 117 -4.46 0.23 -1.95
C PHE A 117 -3.07 0.72 -2.32
N ALA A 118 -2.71 1.97 -2.02
CA ALA A 118 -1.34 2.46 -2.20
C ALA A 118 -0.31 1.65 -1.40
N GLN A 119 -0.72 1.09 -0.25
CA GLN A 119 0.11 0.22 0.58
C GLN A 119 0.12 -1.24 0.10
N ALA A 120 -0.98 -1.72 -0.50
CA ALA A 120 -1.16 -3.13 -0.84
C ALA A 120 -0.87 -3.48 -2.32
N VAL A 121 -0.96 -2.51 -3.24
CA VAL A 121 -0.84 -2.72 -4.67
C VAL A 121 0.45 -2.08 -5.18
N ARG A 122 1.22 -2.83 -6.00
CA ARG A 122 2.37 -2.27 -6.72
C ARG A 122 1.88 -1.27 -7.76
N LEU A 123 1.98 0.01 -7.45
CA LEU A 123 1.74 1.09 -8.40
C LEU A 123 3.01 1.37 -9.21
N ASN A 124 2.86 1.58 -10.51
CA ASN A 124 3.98 1.91 -11.39
C ASN A 124 4.57 3.27 -10.98
N GLY A 125 5.85 3.31 -10.60
CA GLY A 125 6.53 4.52 -10.11
C GLY A 125 6.48 4.74 -8.58
N ALA A 126 5.72 3.95 -7.81
CA ALA A 126 5.73 3.97 -6.35
C ALA A 126 6.22 2.62 -5.78
N ASN A 127 6.59 2.58 -4.50
CA ASN A 127 7.21 1.40 -3.86
C ASN A 127 8.50 0.92 -4.56
N GLN A 128 9.22 1.83 -5.22
CA GLN A 128 10.53 1.56 -5.81
C GLN A 128 11.62 1.75 -4.75
N ALA A 129 12.43 0.73 -4.52
CA ALA A 129 13.74 0.92 -3.89
C ALA A 129 14.69 1.42 -4.97
N ALA A 130 14.82 2.74 -5.10
CA ALA A 130 15.83 3.33 -5.98
C ALA A 130 17.21 3.08 -5.36
N THR A 131 17.95 2.12 -5.90
CA THR A 131 19.37 1.97 -5.56
C THR A 131 20.18 2.95 -6.41
N ALA A 132 21.29 3.46 -5.88
CA ALA A 132 22.22 4.20 -6.72
C ALA A 132 22.68 3.29 -7.87
N THR A 133 23.03 3.87 -9.01
CA THR A 133 23.52 3.07 -10.16
C THR A 133 24.78 2.25 -9.85
N THR A 134 25.47 2.57 -8.75
CA THR A 134 26.64 1.89 -8.20
C THR A 134 26.30 0.77 -7.22
N ASP A 135 25.07 0.74 -6.69
CA ASP A 135 24.69 -0.13 -5.59
C ASP A 135 23.94 -1.35 -6.12
N PRO A 136 24.27 -2.57 -5.64
CA PRO A 136 23.48 -3.75 -5.98
C PRO A 136 22.08 -3.63 -5.36
N TRP A 137 21.06 -4.10 -6.08
CA TRP A 137 19.69 -4.16 -5.55
C TRP A 137 19.59 -5.01 -4.27
N VAL A 138 20.48 -6.01 -4.15
CA VAL A 138 20.68 -6.80 -2.94
C VAL A 138 22.20 -6.95 -2.75
N ALA A 139 22.74 -6.32 -1.70
CA ALA A 139 24.08 -6.60 -1.20
C ALA A 139 23.97 -7.58 -0.03
N VAL A 140 24.71 -8.66 -0.09
CA VAL A 140 24.82 -9.62 1.00
C VAL A 140 26.21 -9.45 1.62
N GLU A 141 26.26 -8.83 2.78
CA GLU A 141 27.47 -8.74 3.60
C GLU A 141 27.40 -9.83 4.66
N ALA A 142 28.10 -10.94 4.41
CA ALA A 142 28.29 -11.98 5.40
C ALA A 142 29.79 -12.12 5.68
N ALA A 143 30.13 -12.37 6.94
CA ALA A 143 31.47 -12.82 7.27
C ALA A 143 31.77 -14.12 6.50
N ASP A 144 33.02 -14.30 6.06
CA ASP A 144 33.45 -15.52 5.38
C ASP A 144 33.02 -16.74 6.19
N GLY A 145 32.14 -17.56 5.59
CA GLY A 145 31.52 -18.68 6.26
C GLY A 145 30.77 -19.58 5.29
N SER A 146 30.67 -20.87 5.64
CA SER A 146 29.98 -21.90 4.84
C SER A 146 28.45 -21.88 4.97
N GLY A 147 27.91 -21.01 5.83
CA GLY A 147 26.47 -20.86 6.05
C GLY A 147 25.76 -20.19 4.87
N ASP A 148 24.47 -20.47 4.72
CA ASP A 148 23.63 -19.71 3.77
C ASP A 148 23.20 -18.39 4.38
N VAL A 149 23.29 -17.32 3.60
CA VAL A 149 22.85 -15.97 3.95
C VAL A 149 21.43 -15.70 3.46
N ILE A 150 21.08 -16.22 2.28
CA ILE A 150 19.71 -16.20 1.75
C ILE A 150 19.35 -17.64 1.40
N ARG A 151 18.17 -18.10 1.83
CA ARG A 151 17.65 -19.44 1.53
C ARG A 151 16.23 -19.32 1.00
N VAL A 152 15.96 -20.02 -0.10
CA VAL A 152 14.61 -20.31 -0.57
C VAL A 152 14.32 -21.77 -0.22
N THR A 153 13.39 -21.99 0.70
CA THR A 153 12.94 -23.32 1.10
C THR A 153 11.50 -23.56 0.66
N ARG A 154 11.19 -24.79 0.25
CA ARG A 154 9.82 -25.24 -0.07
C ARG A 154 9.60 -26.61 0.54
N ALA A 155 8.59 -26.74 1.38
CA ALA A 155 8.26 -27.99 2.08
C ALA A 155 9.48 -28.64 2.79
N GLY A 156 10.38 -27.82 3.36
CA GLY A 156 11.59 -28.29 4.04
C GLY A 156 12.78 -28.62 3.13
N THR A 157 12.61 -28.60 1.80
CA THR A 157 13.71 -28.75 0.84
C THR A 157 14.38 -27.39 0.57
N LEU A 158 15.71 -27.37 0.61
CA LEU A 158 16.50 -26.20 0.19
C LEU A 158 16.59 -26.15 -1.33
N GLY A 159 16.11 -25.05 -1.92
CA GLY A 159 16.21 -24.78 -3.34
C GLY A 159 17.38 -23.85 -3.64
N THR A 160 17.08 -22.58 -3.94
CA THR A 160 18.08 -21.56 -4.20
C THR A 160 18.64 -20.97 -2.91
N ASN A 161 19.95 -20.82 -2.80
CA ASN A 161 20.60 -20.15 -1.68
C ASN A 161 21.85 -19.39 -2.10
N ILE A 162 22.14 -18.31 -1.36
CA ILE A 162 23.39 -17.56 -1.43
C ILE A 162 24.18 -17.90 -0.18
N LYS A 163 25.40 -18.40 -0.35
CA LYS A 163 26.35 -18.72 0.73
C LYS A 163 27.09 -17.46 1.20
N GLY A 164 27.62 -17.52 2.43
CA GLY A 164 28.41 -16.44 3.02
C GLY A 164 29.67 -16.09 2.22
N ASN A 165 30.22 -17.08 1.51
CA ASN A 165 31.32 -16.90 0.58
C ASN A 165 30.91 -16.37 -0.83
N GLY A 166 29.68 -15.88 -1.00
CA GLY A 166 29.17 -15.37 -2.28
C GLY A 166 28.75 -16.43 -3.31
N THR A 167 28.83 -17.72 -2.96
CA THR A 167 28.37 -18.79 -3.88
C THR A 167 26.84 -18.75 -4.01
N LEU A 168 26.35 -18.60 -5.23
CA LEU A 168 24.94 -18.77 -5.57
C LEU A 168 24.70 -20.22 -5.97
N TYR A 169 23.95 -20.95 -5.15
CA TYR A 169 23.47 -22.28 -5.49
C TYR A 169 22.05 -22.18 -6.03
N LEU A 170 21.89 -22.62 -7.27
CA LEU A 170 20.62 -22.64 -7.98
C LEU A 170 20.15 -24.08 -8.11
N ASN A 171 19.39 -24.55 -7.13
CA ASN A 171 18.62 -25.78 -7.26
C ASN A 171 17.15 -25.39 -7.42
N PRO A 172 16.65 -25.25 -8.65
CA PRO A 172 15.22 -25.26 -8.84
C PRO A 172 14.72 -26.58 -8.28
N PHE A 173 13.62 -26.55 -7.54
CA PHE A 173 13.03 -27.77 -6.97
C PHE A 173 12.92 -28.87 -8.06
N THR A 174 12.83 -30.14 -7.63
CA THR A 174 12.85 -31.34 -8.51
C THR A 174 11.76 -31.38 -9.60
N ASP A 175 10.95 -30.32 -9.72
CA ASP A 175 9.90 -30.11 -10.72
C ASP A 175 10.38 -29.44 -12.01
N ASN A 176 11.70 -29.28 -12.22
CA ASN A 176 12.28 -28.58 -13.38
C ASN A 176 11.80 -27.12 -13.52
N SER A 177 11.41 -26.45 -12.43
CA SER A 177 11.04 -25.03 -12.51
C SER A 177 12.24 -24.18 -12.92
N PRO A 178 12.30 -23.60 -14.14
CA PRO A 178 13.47 -22.80 -14.52
C PRO A 178 13.60 -21.59 -13.59
N LEU A 179 14.81 -21.30 -13.12
CA LEU A 179 15.09 -19.98 -12.54
C LEU A 179 15.02 -18.96 -13.67
N VAL A 180 13.94 -18.17 -13.69
CA VAL A 180 13.79 -17.07 -14.65
C VAL A 180 14.27 -15.79 -13.99
N ILE A 181 15.48 -15.34 -14.35
CA ILE A 181 15.98 -14.02 -13.99
C ILE A 181 15.50 -13.05 -15.07
N ASN A 182 14.30 -12.50 -14.87
CA ASN A 182 13.72 -11.56 -15.82
C ASN A 182 14.31 -10.16 -15.57
N THR A 183 15.05 -9.63 -16.54
CA THR A 183 15.72 -8.33 -16.40
C THR A 183 15.26 -7.37 -17.48
N THR A 184 14.39 -6.45 -17.09
CA THR A 184 14.02 -5.27 -17.89
C THR A 184 14.34 -4.02 -17.07
N PRO A 185 15.16 -3.07 -17.56
CA PRO A 185 15.82 -2.96 -18.86
C PRO A 185 17.35 -3.14 -18.74
N LEU A 186 17.89 -4.36 -18.86
CA LEU A 186 19.33 -4.54 -19.01
C LEU A 186 19.73 -4.49 -20.50
N SER A 187 20.82 -3.78 -20.79
CA SER A 187 21.52 -3.82 -22.09
C SER A 187 22.43 -5.05 -22.17
N ASP A 188 22.71 -5.53 -23.37
CA ASP A 188 23.55 -6.72 -23.60
C ASP A 188 25.01 -6.57 -23.12
N SER A 189 25.43 -5.33 -22.84
CA SER A 189 26.73 -5.01 -22.24
C SER A 189 26.78 -5.24 -20.72
N ARG A 190 25.64 -5.47 -20.07
CA ARG A 190 25.54 -5.68 -18.62
C ARG A 190 25.12 -7.12 -18.32
N PRO A 191 25.86 -7.84 -17.46
CA PRO A 191 25.46 -9.18 -17.05
C PRO A 191 24.19 -9.12 -16.19
N ALA A 192 23.25 -10.03 -16.45
CA ALA A 192 22.08 -10.29 -15.62
C ALA A 192 22.46 -10.91 -14.27
N VAL A 193 23.57 -11.65 -14.23
CA VAL A 193 24.18 -12.20 -12.99
C VAL A 193 25.69 -11.96 -13.03
N SER A 194 26.23 -11.35 -11.98
CA SER A 194 27.68 -11.28 -11.74
C SER A 194 27.99 -11.87 -10.38
N VAL A 195 28.98 -12.77 -10.33
CA VAL A 195 29.55 -13.26 -9.07
C VAL A 195 31.02 -12.86 -9.04
N SER A 196 31.45 -12.25 -7.93
CA SER A 196 32.84 -11.87 -7.66
C SER A 196 33.29 -12.60 -6.39
N SER A 197 34.45 -13.26 -6.44
CA SER A 197 34.95 -14.05 -5.32
C SER A 197 35.71 -13.24 -4.27
N ASN A 198 36.09 -11.99 -4.55
CA ASN A 198 37.10 -11.26 -3.78
C ASN A 198 36.66 -9.85 -3.32
N GLY A 199 35.37 -9.66 -3.04
CA GLY A 199 34.85 -8.39 -2.48
C GLY A 199 34.63 -7.26 -3.51
N PRO A 200 34.18 -6.08 -3.04
CA PRO A 200 33.79 -4.95 -3.89
C PRO A 200 34.94 -4.47 -4.80
N GLY A 201 34.63 -4.23 -6.08
CA GLY A 201 35.60 -3.71 -7.06
C GLY A 201 36.46 -4.77 -7.76
N THR A 202 36.34 -6.05 -7.41
CA THR A 202 37.02 -7.12 -8.14
C THR A 202 36.23 -7.57 -9.37
N SER A 203 36.96 -7.82 -10.47
CA SER A 203 36.33 -8.25 -11.73
C SER A 203 35.53 -9.54 -11.51
N PRO A 204 34.25 -9.60 -11.92
CA PRO A 204 33.44 -10.78 -11.68
C PRO A 204 34.01 -12.01 -12.35
N CYS A 205 34.11 -13.10 -11.59
CA CYS A 205 34.63 -14.40 -12.01
C CYS A 205 33.59 -15.27 -12.73
N PHE A 206 32.31 -14.90 -12.64
CA PHE A 206 31.20 -15.52 -13.39
C PHE A 206 30.21 -14.43 -13.83
N ARG A 207 29.82 -14.46 -15.11
CA ARG A 207 28.90 -13.49 -15.73
C ARG A 207 27.91 -14.21 -16.64
N VAL A 208 26.62 -13.94 -16.47
CA VAL A 208 25.56 -14.36 -17.40
C VAL A 208 24.98 -13.13 -18.05
N TYR A 209 24.99 -13.03 -19.38
CA TYR A 209 24.42 -11.91 -20.12
C TYR A 209 22.98 -12.21 -20.56
N LYS A 210 22.22 -11.16 -20.86
CA LYS A 210 20.85 -11.24 -21.38
C LYS A 210 20.74 -12.12 -22.64
N THR A 211 21.79 -12.17 -23.44
CA THR A 211 21.90 -13.01 -24.63
C THR A 211 22.10 -14.50 -24.33
N GLY A 212 22.20 -14.90 -23.06
CA GLY A 212 22.51 -16.27 -22.65
C GLY A 212 24.01 -16.58 -22.63
N LEU A 213 24.87 -15.61 -22.96
CA LEU A 213 26.32 -15.81 -22.90
C LEU A 213 26.77 -15.99 -21.44
N VAL A 214 27.54 -17.03 -21.17
CA VAL A 214 28.21 -17.25 -19.88
C VAL A 214 29.71 -16.99 -20.05
N ARG A 215 30.29 -16.13 -19.21
CA ARG A 215 31.74 -15.88 -19.16
C ARG A 215 32.26 -16.18 -17.77
N THR A 216 33.37 -16.91 -17.67
CA THR A 216 34.04 -17.24 -16.41
C THR A 216 35.51 -16.87 -16.48
N ALA A 217 36.11 -16.58 -15.32
CA ALA A 217 37.55 -16.38 -15.18
C ALA A 217 38.31 -17.69 -14.90
N GLY A 218 37.58 -18.79 -14.68
CA GLY A 218 38.10 -20.14 -14.44
C GLY A 218 37.39 -21.19 -15.30
N PRO A 219 37.70 -22.49 -15.10
CA PRO A 219 37.10 -23.57 -15.88
C PRO A 219 35.57 -23.61 -15.69
N ILE A 220 34.87 -23.99 -16.76
CA ILE A 220 33.45 -24.35 -16.71
C ILE A 220 33.38 -25.86 -16.69
N GLU A 221 32.96 -26.44 -15.57
CA GLU A 221 32.69 -27.87 -15.45
C GLU A 221 31.20 -28.13 -15.68
N ALA A 222 30.88 -28.94 -16.68
CA ALA A 222 29.52 -29.37 -16.96
C ALA A 222 29.40 -30.87 -16.63
N GLY A 223 28.52 -31.22 -15.70
CA GLY A 223 28.23 -32.61 -15.34
C GLY A 223 27.39 -33.37 -16.38
N GLY A 224 27.12 -32.77 -17.54
CA GLY A 224 26.30 -33.32 -18.61
C GLY A 224 26.54 -32.61 -19.95
N PRO A 225 25.89 -33.07 -21.03
CA PRO A 225 26.11 -32.53 -22.37
C PRO A 225 25.75 -31.04 -22.46
N VAL A 226 26.66 -30.23 -22.99
CA VAL A 226 26.41 -28.82 -23.32
C VAL A 226 25.94 -28.74 -24.76
N SER A 227 24.69 -28.32 -24.98
CA SER A 227 24.16 -28.08 -26.33
C SER A 227 24.37 -26.61 -26.71
N ALA A 228 25.15 -26.35 -27.76
CA ALA A 228 25.31 -25.02 -28.35
C ALA A 228 24.59 -25.00 -29.71
N PRO A 229 23.45 -24.28 -29.85
CA PRO A 229 22.62 -24.43 -31.03
C PRO A 229 23.19 -23.84 -32.33
N ASN A 230 24.33 -23.14 -32.34
CA ASN A 230 24.86 -22.55 -33.58
C ASN A 230 26.38 -22.27 -33.53
N VAL A 231 27.19 -23.23 -33.98
CA VAL A 231 28.53 -22.94 -34.54
C VAL A 231 28.46 -23.22 -36.06
N GLY A 232 27.53 -22.57 -36.76
CA GLY A 232 27.18 -22.90 -38.14
C GLY A 232 26.52 -24.28 -38.28
N ALA A 233 26.65 -24.93 -39.45
CA ALA A 233 26.15 -26.29 -39.67
C ALA A 233 26.90 -27.38 -38.88
N ALA A 234 28.00 -27.01 -38.20
CA ALA A 234 28.79 -27.90 -37.38
C ALA A 234 28.17 -28.08 -35.99
N ARG A 235 28.00 -29.33 -35.56
CA ARG A 235 27.55 -29.67 -34.21
C ARG A 235 28.77 -30.02 -33.37
N LEU A 236 28.88 -29.44 -32.17
CA LEU A 236 29.95 -29.75 -31.23
C LEU A 236 29.46 -30.75 -30.18
N PHE A 237 30.16 -31.88 -30.04
CA PHE A 237 29.89 -32.91 -29.04
C PHE A 237 31.10 -33.07 -28.12
N SER A 238 30.86 -33.35 -26.84
CA SER A 238 31.89 -33.79 -25.89
C SER A 238 31.40 -35.03 -25.15
N GLY A 239 32.29 -35.98 -24.91
CA GLY A 239 31.95 -37.23 -24.21
C GLY A 239 33.08 -38.26 -24.21
N PRO A 240 33.03 -39.27 -23.32
CA PRO A 240 33.97 -40.40 -23.34
C PRO A 240 33.78 -41.28 -24.59
N THR A 241 32.61 -41.21 -25.22
CA THR A 241 32.29 -41.90 -26.48
C THR A 241 31.85 -40.90 -27.55
N PRO A 242 32.18 -41.16 -28.83
CA PRO A 242 31.73 -40.33 -29.94
C PRO A 242 30.21 -40.47 -30.15
N PRO A 243 29.54 -39.45 -30.75
CA PRO A 243 28.11 -39.52 -31.06
C PRO A 243 27.79 -40.68 -32.02
N SER A 244 26.63 -41.30 -31.86
CA SER A 244 26.21 -42.48 -32.65
C SER A 244 25.85 -42.18 -34.11
N ASN A 245 25.76 -40.90 -34.49
CA ASN A 245 25.42 -40.47 -35.85
C ASN A 245 26.10 -39.12 -36.21
N PRO A 246 27.45 -39.09 -36.37
CA PRO A 246 28.16 -37.87 -36.74
C PRO A 246 27.82 -37.46 -38.17
N GLN A 247 27.74 -36.16 -38.42
CA GLN A 247 27.53 -35.53 -39.71
C GLN A 247 28.81 -34.78 -40.13
N PRO A 248 29.06 -34.60 -41.44
CA PRO A 248 30.19 -33.81 -41.90
C PRO A 248 30.19 -32.40 -41.29
N GLY A 249 31.30 -32.02 -40.65
CA GLY A 249 31.43 -30.76 -39.92
C GLY A 249 31.21 -30.89 -38.41
N ASP A 250 30.74 -32.03 -37.91
CA ASP A 250 30.69 -32.26 -36.47
C ASP A 250 32.09 -32.30 -35.86
N VAL A 251 32.23 -31.68 -34.69
CA VAL A 251 33.46 -31.70 -33.91
C VAL A 251 33.18 -32.49 -32.64
N TRP A 252 33.93 -33.57 -32.40
CA TRP A 252 33.88 -34.32 -31.16
C TRP A 252 35.16 -34.09 -30.36
N VAL A 253 35.01 -33.68 -29.11
CA VAL A 253 36.12 -33.48 -28.18
C VAL A 253 36.10 -34.61 -27.14
N PRO A 254 37.03 -35.60 -27.24
CA PRO A 254 37.13 -36.65 -26.24
C PRO A 254 37.68 -36.08 -24.93
N TYR A 255 37.13 -36.56 -23.81
CA TYR A 255 37.74 -36.38 -22.49
C TYR A 255 37.86 -37.73 -21.79
N ALA A 256 38.89 -37.88 -20.96
CA ALA A 256 39.12 -39.11 -20.20
C ALA A 256 37.99 -39.30 -19.17
N ALA A 257 37.49 -40.53 -19.08
CA ALA A 257 36.58 -40.95 -18.01
C ALA A 257 37.31 -41.00 -16.66
#